data_AF-A0A069D3I4-F1
#
_entry.id   AF-A0A069D3I4-F1
#
_cell.length_a   1.000
_cell.length_b   1.000
_cell.length_c   1.000
_cell.angle_alpha   90.00
_cell.angle_beta   90.00
_cell.angle_gamma   90.00
#
_symmetry.space_group_name_H-M   'P 1'
#
loop_
_entity.id
_entity.type
_entity.pdbx_description
1 polymer ?
#
loop_
_entity_poly.entity_id
_entity_poly.type
_entity_poly.pdbx_seq_one_letter_code
_entity_poly.pdbx_strand_id
1 'polypeptide(L)'
;MKFFALVLTFLMGVSLTSCIDEGESSTAAGSIVKVVNYMGTVHFEGANGIKYYPTTASLATVESTYKFSTSSNVAYIYFSSAVANTSSTGQTTDSYTVELTYAVSLDSKTEMPSARGASNDSVSTAPIITLTAGGSNNVFMMDKQLVLGATYYTSKLHYFTLVYYPEETTATSSELNLYLRHNSKGDTSRMLLHMTM
;
A
#
# COMPACT_ATOMS: atom_id res chain seq x y z
N MET A 1 5.64 35.35 30.84
CA MET A 1 4.44 34.56 30.52
C MET A 1 4.84 33.48 29.52
N LYS A 2 4.86 32.22 29.94
CA LYS A 2 5.09 31.06 29.07
C LYS A 2 3.81 30.82 28.27
N PHE A 3 3.84 31.03 26.97
CA PHE A 3 2.75 30.60 26.09
C PHE A 3 3.11 29.22 25.52
N PHE A 4 2.32 28.23 25.92
CA PHE A 4 2.25 26.92 25.30
C PHE A 4 1.89 27.08 23.82
N ALA A 5 2.83 26.80 22.92
CA ALA A 5 2.51 26.46 21.54
C ALA A 5 2.55 24.94 21.42
N LEU A 6 1.41 24.32 21.68
CA LEU A 6 1.15 22.91 21.38
C LEU A 6 1.17 22.77 19.85
N VAL A 7 2.35 22.49 19.29
CA VAL A 7 2.47 22.03 17.90
C VAL A 7 2.01 20.58 17.89
N LEU A 8 0.71 20.38 17.65
CA LEU A 8 0.17 19.08 17.29
C LEU A 8 0.54 18.84 15.83
N THR A 9 1.73 18.28 15.60
CA THR A 9 2.10 17.70 14.30
C THR A 9 1.20 16.48 14.11
N PHE A 10 0.05 16.66 13.47
CA PHE A 10 -0.80 15.56 13.02
C PHE A 10 -0.10 14.89 11.83
N LEU A 11 0.87 14.05 12.15
CA LEU A 11 1.69 13.26 11.25
C LEU A 11 1.16 11.83 11.24
N MET A 12 0.08 11.54 10.51
CA MET A 12 -0.24 10.18 10.06
C MET A 12 -0.99 10.27 8.74
N GLY A 13 -0.48 9.52 7.76
CA GLY A 13 -1.04 9.43 6.41
C GLY A 13 -2.52 9.07 6.45
N VAL A 14 -3.21 9.40 5.36
CA VAL A 14 -4.64 9.15 5.10
C VAL A 14 -5.04 7.69 5.37
N SER A 15 -5.22 7.40 6.65
CA SER A 15 -6.05 6.32 7.12
C SER A 15 -7.41 6.98 7.24
N LEU A 16 -8.38 6.58 6.42
CA LEU A 16 -9.78 6.87 6.71
C LEU A 16 -10.16 6.04 7.95
N THR A 17 -9.64 6.43 9.11
CA THR A 17 -10.02 5.87 10.40
C THR A 17 -11.38 6.47 10.73
N SER A 18 -12.45 5.91 10.15
CA SER A 18 -13.75 6.01 10.81
C SER A 18 -13.58 5.44 12.21
N CYS A 19 -13.94 6.24 13.22
CA CYS A 19 -13.75 5.96 14.64
C CYS A 19 -14.02 4.49 14.98
N ILE A 20 -12.96 3.75 15.31
CA ILE A 20 -13.06 2.49 16.03
C ILE A 20 -13.40 2.89 17.48
N ASP A 21 -14.65 2.68 17.88
CA ASP A 21 -15.08 2.82 19.26
C ASP A 21 -15.05 1.43 19.92
N GLU A 22 -14.69 1.38 21.20
CA GLU A 22 -14.55 0.14 21.96
C GLU A 22 -15.93 -0.45 22.26
N GLY A 23 -16.45 -1.27 21.33
CA GLY A 23 -17.66 -2.06 21.56
C GLY A 23 -18.58 -2.25 20.37
N GLU A 24 -18.34 -1.57 19.25
CA GLU A 24 -19.15 -1.74 18.04
C GLU A 24 -18.32 -2.30 16.88
N SER A 25 -18.86 -3.32 16.22
CA SER A 25 -18.36 -3.83 14.93
C SER A 25 -18.46 -2.72 13.89
N SER A 26 -17.42 -1.88 13.76
CA SER A 26 -17.45 -0.74 12.86
C SER A 26 -16.67 -0.99 11.55
N THR A 27 -17.46 -0.90 10.48
CA THR A 27 -17.25 -0.33 9.14
C THR A 27 -16.14 -0.84 8.20
N ALA A 28 -16.56 -0.96 6.93
CA ALA A 28 -15.69 -1.30 5.83
C ALA A 28 -14.55 -0.28 5.66
N ALA A 29 -13.31 -0.74 5.65
CA ALA A 29 -12.14 0.11 5.54
C ALA A 29 -11.10 -0.47 4.59
N GLY A 30 -10.36 0.43 3.94
CA GLY A 30 -9.25 0.12 3.06
C GLY A 30 -7.93 0.56 3.65
N SER A 31 -6.90 -0.26 3.52
CA SER A 31 -5.57 0.05 4.07
C SER A 31 -4.45 -0.52 3.21
N ILE A 32 -3.35 0.23 3.12
CA ILE A 32 -2.08 -0.32 2.65
C ILE A 32 -1.40 -0.96 3.85
N VAL A 33 -1.01 -2.22 3.68
CA VAL A 33 -0.52 -3.07 4.76
C VAL A 33 0.72 -3.82 4.34
N LYS A 34 1.56 -4.14 5.31
CA LYS A 34 2.57 -5.17 5.17
C LYS A 34 1.89 -6.53 5.27
N VAL A 35 2.24 -7.45 4.38
CA VAL A 35 1.77 -8.84 4.41
C VAL A 35 2.78 -9.68 5.19
N VAL A 36 2.28 -10.44 6.17
CA VAL A 36 3.09 -11.36 6.95
C VAL A 36 2.51 -12.76 6.78
N ASN A 37 3.34 -13.68 6.33
CA ASN A 37 3.02 -15.09 6.28
C ASN A 37 4.09 -15.85 7.05
N TYR A 38 3.72 -16.34 8.24
CA TYR A 38 4.61 -17.11 9.09
C TYR A 38 4.01 -18.50 9.33
N MET A 39 4.70 -19.52 8.83
CA MET A 39 4.30 -20.93 8.97
C MET A 39 2.85 -21.21 8.51
N GLY A 40 2.35 -20.50 7.50
CA GLY A 40 1.01 -20.66 6.97
C GLY A 40 -0.07 -19.81 7.66
N THR A 41 0.28 -19.11 8.74
CA THR A 41 -0.59 -18.10 9.34
C THR A 41 -0.32 -16.76 8.66
N VAL A 42 -1.34 -16.25 7.99
CA VAL A 42 -1.30 -14.96 7.30
C VAL A 42 -1.94 -13.89 8.18
N HIS A 43 -1.26 -12.75 8.34
CA HIS A 43 -1.83 -11.53 8.89
C HIS A 43 -1.27 -10.30 8.18
N PHE A 44 -1.94 -9.18 8.35
CA PHE A 44 -1.56 -7.90 7.78
C PHE A 44 -1.18 -6.92 8.88
N GLU A 45 -0.10 -6.17 8.70
CA GLU A 45 0.34 -5.13 9.63
C GLU A 45 0.08 -3.76 9.00
N GLY A 46 -0.86 -3.02 9.60
CA GLY A 46 -1.20 -1.65 9.21
C GLY A 46 -0.36 -0.60 9.95
N ALA A 47 -0.79 0.65 9.84
CA ALA A 47 -0.19 1.75 10.61
C ALA A 47 -0.27 1.48 12.14
N ASN A 48 0.67 2.04 12.89
CA ASN A 48 0.72 1.96 14.35
C ASN A 48 0.78 0.54 14.95
N GLY A 49 1.16 -0.47 14.14
CA GLY A 49 1.28 -1.85 14.62
C GLY A 49 -0.05 -2.60 14.72
N ILE A 50 -1.14 -2.04 14.19
CA ILE A 50 -2.43 -2.73 14.10
C ILE A 50 -2.27 -3.98 13.24
N LYS A 51 -2.83 -5.10 13.72
CA LYS A 51 -2.81 -6.39 13.01
C LYS A 51 -4.20 -6.79 12.53
N TYR A 52 -4.31 -7.17 11.27
CA TYR A 52 -5.54 -7.72 10.70
C TYR A 52 -5.35 -9.18 10.33
N TYR A 53 -6.16 -10.05 10.91
CA TYR A 53 -6.18 -11.49 10.68
C TYR A 53 -7.38 -11.79 9.78
N PRO A 54 -7.17 -12.12 8.50
CA PRO A 54 -8.29 -12.46 7.62
C PRO A 54 -8.90 -13.80 8.02
N THR A 55 -10.21 -13.94 7.82
CA THR A 55 -10.82 -15.27 7.86
C THR A 55 -10.29 -16.14 6.72
N THR A 56 -10.20 -17.45 6.94
CA THR A 56 -9.71 -18.40 5.92
C THR A 56 -10.53 -18.32 4.63
N ALA A 57 -11.86 -18.15 4.75
CA ALA A 57 -12.76 -18.06 3.61
C ALA A 57 -12.55 -16.77 2.79
N SER A 58 -12.44 -15.62 3.47
CA SER A 58 -12.22 -14.34 2.79
C SER A 58 -10.84 -14.27 2.14
N LEU A 59 -9.79 -14.81 2.79
CA LEU A 59 -8.45 -14.91 2.23
C LEU A 59 -8.42 -15.73 0.94
N ALA A 60 -8.99 -16.94 0.96
CA ALA A 60 -9.05 -17.80 -0.23
C ALA A 60 -9.83 -17.14 -1.38
N THR A 61 -10.86 -16.37 -1.06
CA THR A 61 -11.66 -15.63 -2.05
C THR A 61 -10.82 -14.56 -2.73
N VAL A 62 -10.07 -13.75 -1.97
CA VAL A 62 -9.25 -12.68 -2.57
C VAL A 62 -8.02 -13.21 -3.32
N GLU A 63 -7.41 -14.31 -2.87
CA GLU A 63 -6.31 -14.97 -3.59
C GLU A 63 -6.77 -15.46 -4.97
N SER A 64 -7.94 -16.11 -5.04
CA SER A 64 -8.48 -16.64 -6.29
C SER A 64 -9.03 -15.57 -7.24
N THR A 65 -9.62 -14.50 -6.70
CA THR A 65 -10.35 -13.50 -7.51
C THR A 65 -9.48 -12.33 -7.93
N TYR A 66 -8.67 -11.79 -7.01
CA TYR A 66 -7.99 -10.50 -7.17
C TYR A 66 -6.48 -10.61 -7.33
N LYS A 67 -5.97 -11.84 -7.55
CA LYS A 67 -4.53 -12.16 -7.72
C LYS A 67 -3.68 -11.69 -6.54
N PHE A 68 -4.29 -11.58 -5.37
CA PHE A 68 -3.56 -11.36 -4.14
C PHE A 68 -2.65 -12.57 -3.89
N SER A 69 -1.40 -12.31 -3.51
CA SER A 69 -0.46 -13.32 -3.06
C SER A 69 -0.11 -13.11 -1.59
N THR A 70 -0.22 -14.16 -0.80
CA THR A 70 0.28 -14.21 0.58
C THR A 70 1.80 -14.18 0.68
N SER A 71 2.51 -14.27 -0.45
CA SER A 71 3.96 -14.04 -0.55
C SER A 71 4.33 -12.60 -0.91
N SER A 72 3.35 -11.72 -1.13
CA SER A 72 3.61 -10.28 -1.32
C SER A 72 4.24 -9.71 -0.06
N ASN A 73 4.96 -8.61 -0.18
CA ASN A 73 5.44 -7.87 0.98
C ASN A 73 4.47 -6.76 1.39
N VAL A 74 3.90 -6.06 0.41
CA VAL A 74 2.94 -4.98 0.61
C VAL A 74 1.69 -5.24 -0.22
N ALA A 75 0.54 -4.97 0.37
CA ALA A 75 -0.75 -5.11 -0.29
C ALA A 75 -1.67 -3.94 0.03
N TYR A 76 -2.66 -3.73 -0.82
CA TYR A 76 -3.85 -2.98 -0.46
C TYR A 76 -4.97 -3.97 -0.14
N ILE A 77 -5.58 -3.82 1.02
CA ILE A 77 -6.72 -4.64 1.47
C ILE A 77 -7.95 -3.75 1.66
N TYR A 78 -9.12 -4.34 1.45
CA TYR A 78 -10.42 -3.77 1.81
C TYR A 78 -11.23 -4.86 2.50
N PHE A 79 -11.81 -4.54 3.66
CA PHE A 79 -12.62 -5.47 4.45
C PHE A 79 -13.97 -4.86 4.76
N SER A 80 -14.99 -5.71 4.94
CA SER A 80 -16.36 -5.27 5.28
C SER A 80 -16.65 -5.26 6.78
N SER A 81 -15.85 -5.98 7.56
CA SER A 81 -15.96 -6.04 9.01
C SER A 81 -14.59 -6.23 9.64
N ALA A 82 -14.44 -5.70 10.85
CA ALA A 82 -13.30 -5.90 11.73
C ALA A 82 -13.82 -6.13 13.15
N VAL A 83 -13.39 -7.21 13.78
CA VAL A 83 -13.76 -7.57 15.15
C VAL A 83 -12.50 -7.63 15.98
N ALA A 84 -12.42 -6.84 17.04
CA ALA A 84 -11.26 -6.81 17.92
C ALA A 84 -11.04 -8.18 18.57
N ASN A 85 -9.80 -8.66 18.54
CA ASN A 85 -9.40 -9.89 19.21
C ASN A 85 -9.15 -9.58 20.69
N THR A 86 -9.75 -10.39 21.57
CA THR A 86 -9.52 -10.32 23.01
C THR A 86 -8.37 -11.22 23.41
N SER A 87 -7.47 -10.72 24.25
CA SER A 87 -6.46 -11.57 24.90
C SER A 87 -7.11 -12.56 25.87
N SER A 88 -6.36 -13.59 26.28
CA SER A 88 -6.79 -14.56 27.30
C SER A 88 -7.11 -13.96 28.67
N THR A 89 -6.75 -12.69 28.90
CA THR A 89 -7.08 -11.91 30.10
C THR A 89 -8.29 -11.00 29.93
N GLY A 90 -8.98 -11.06 28.79
CA GLY A 90 -10.16 -10.24 28.48
C GLY A 90 -9.86 -8.81 28.01
N GLN A 91 -8.58 -8.45 27.87
CA GLN A 91 -8.18 -7.14 27.34
C GLN A 91 -8.23 -7.12 25.81
N THR A 92 -8.82 -6.08 25.24
CA THR A 92 -8.77 -5.76 23.80
C THR A 92 -7.32 -5.57 23.36
N THR A 93 -6.97 -6.10 22.19
CA THR A 93 -5.65 -5.93 21.58
C THR A 93 -5.75 -5.05 20.33
N ASP A 94 -4.63 -4.46 19.89
CA ASP A 94 -4.50 -3.83 18.55
C ASP A 94 -4.49 -4.87 17.42
N SER A 95 -5.32 -5.90 17.55
CA SER A 95 -5.48 -6.94 16.55
C SER A 95 -6.94 -7.26 16.31
N TYR A 96 -7.27 -7.48 15.05
CA TYR A 96 -8.64 -7.62 14.58
C TYR A 96 -8.75 -8.83 13.68
N THR A 97 -9.83 -9.58 13.81
CA THR A 97 -10.26 -10.52 12.78
C THR A 97 -11.07 -9.75 11.73
N VAL A 98 -10.75 -9.93 10.44
CA VAL A 98 -11.37 -9.17 9.34
C VAL A 98 -11.97 -10.08 8.27
N GLU A 99 -13.07 -9.63 7.66
CA GLU A 99 -13.64 -10.24 6.46
C GLU A 99 -13.19 -9.45 5.22
N LEU A 100 -12.20 -9.98 4.49
CA LEU A 100 -11.71 -9.36 3.26
C LEU A 100 -12.76 -9.41 2.16
N THR A 101 -12.93 -8.30 1.46
CA THR A 101 -13.76 -8.20 0.25
C THR A 101 -12.93 -7.86 -0.99
N TYR A 102 -11.74 -7.29 -0.80
CA TYR A 102 -10.77 -7.06 -1.85
C TYR A 102 -9.35 -7.11 -1.27
N ALA A 103 -8.41 -7.64 -2.06
CA ALA A 103 -6.99 -7.50 -1.77
C ALA A 103 -6.21 -7.52 -3.08
N VAL A 104 -5.13 -6.74 -3.16
CA VAL A 104 -4.21 -6.78 -4.30
C VAL A 104 -2.78 -6.62 -3.81
N SER A 105 -1.88 -7.45 -4.34
CA SER A 105 -0.44 -7.32 -4.14
C SER A 105 0.07 -6.05 -4.82
N LEU A 106 0.87 -5.27 -4.11
CA LEU A 106 1.45 -4.01 -4.62
C LEU A 106 2.94 -4.13 -4.95
N ASP A 107 3.51 -5.32 -4.76
CA ASP A 107 4.91 -5.59 -5.07
C ASP A 107 5.19 -5.31 -6.55
N SER A 108 6.11 -4.37 -6.79
CA SER A 108 6.61 -4.04 -8.11
C SER A 108 8.14 -4.05 -8.11
N LYS A 109 8.73 -4.45 -9.23
CA LYS A 109 10.18 -4.53 -9.38
C LYS A 109 10.72 -3.19 -9.89
N THR A 110 11.72 -2.65 -9.20
CA THR A 110 12.52 -1.54 -9.72
C THR A 110 13.33 -1.99 -10.93
N GLU A 111 13.23 -1.26 -12.03
CA GLU A 111 14.06 -1.47 -13.21
C GLU A 111 15.44 -0.78 -13.05
N MET A 112 16.47 -1.43 -13.56
CA MET A 112 17.85 -0.96 -13.52
C MET A 112 18.48 -1.02 -14.92
N PRO A 113 18.05 -0.16 -15.86
CA PRO A 113 18.68 -0.06 -17.17
C PRO A 113 20.12 0.44 -17.03
N SER A 114 21.00 0.00 -17.93
CA SER A 114 22.41 0.42 -17.92
C SER A 114 22.58 1.92 -18.21
N ALA A 115 21.67 2.48 -19.01
CA ALA A 115 21.63 3.88 -19.36
C ALA A 115 20.22 4.32 -19.77
N ARG A 116 19.97 5.62 -19.86
CA ARG A 116 18.71 6.16 -20.42
C ARG A 116 18.51 5.69 -21.87
N GLY A 117 17.30 5.24 -22.19
CA GLY A 117 16.94 4.76 -23.52
C GLY A 117 17.41 3.34 -23.84
N ALA A 118 17.97 2.59 -22.87
CA ALA A 118 18.27 1.18 -23.05
C ALA A 118 17.01 0.36 -23.35
N SER A 119 17.16 -0.84 -23.91
CA SER A 119 16.04 -1.70 -24.31
C SER A 119 15.07 -2.06 -23.16
N ASN A 120 15.56 -2.04 -21.92
CA ASN A 120 14.78 -2.29 -20.70
C ASN A 120 14.46 -1.00 -19.92
N ASP A 121 14.61 0.19 -20.52
CA ASP A 121 14.24 1.46 -19.90
C ASP A 121 12.76 1.77 -20.16
N SER A 122 11.95 1.75 -19.09
CA SER A 122 10.54 2.11 -19.17
C SER A 122 10.34 3.56 -19.64
N VAL A 123 9.61 3.72 -20.75
CA VAL A 123 9.24 5.04 -21.29
C VAL A 123 7.97 5.56 -20.62
N SER A 124 8.00 6.82 -20.16
CA SER A 124 6.81 7.52 -19.67
C SER A 124 5.97 8.00 -20.86
N THR A 125 4.70 7.63 -20.91
CA THR A 125 3.76 7.99 -21.98
C THR A 125 2.53 8.73 -21.45
N ALA A 126 2.44 8.94 -20.14
CA ALA A 126 1.42 9.80 -19.52
C ALA A 126 1.98 10.61 -18.34
N PRO A 127 1.28 11.70 -17.97
CA PRO A 127 1.64 12.50 -16.82
C PRO A 127 1.05 11.94 -15.52
N ILE A 128 1.82 12.07 -14.44
CA ILE A 128 1.34 11.96 -13.07
C ILE A 128 0.87 13.36 -12.64
N ILE A 129 -0.34 13.46 -12.09
CA ILE A 129 -0.88 14.73 -11.62
C ILE A 129 -0.19 15.12 -10.31
N THR A 130 -0.12 14.18 -9.36
CA THR A 130 0.47 14.41 -8.04
C THR A 130 0.75 13.09 -7.33
N LEU A 131 1.76 13.09 -6.44
CA LEU A 131 2.04 12.02 -5.47
C LEU A 131 1.48 12.34 -4.06
N THR A 132 0.72 13.43 -3.98
CA THR A 132 0.04 13.92 -2.78
C THR A 132 -1.45 13.95 -3.08
N ALA A 133 -2.27 13.30 -2.27
CA ALA A 133 -3.73 13.35 -2.40
C ALA A 133 -4.35 13.87 -1.10
N GLY A 134 -5.36 14.75 -1.20
CA GLY A 134 -6.05 15.29 -0.02
C GLY A 134 -5.15 16.02 0.98
N GLY A 135 -4.02 16.57 0.54
CA GLY A 135 -3.05 17.26 1.40
C GLY A 135 -2.06 16.34 2.13
N SER A 136 -2.08 15.02 1.90
CA SER A 136 -1.16 14.06 2.50
C SER A 136 -0.16 13.49 1.50
N ASN A 137 1.10 13.35 1.92
CA ASN A 137 2.13 12.69 1.12
C ASN A 137 1.84 11.20 1.01
N ASN A 138 1.64 10.69 -0.20
CA ASN A 138 1.45 9.25 -0.45
C ASN A 138 2.77 8.57 -0.84
N VAL A 139 3.90 9.15 -0.44
CA VAL A 139 5.24 8.60 -0.61
C VAL A 139 5.78 8.31 0.78
N PHE A 140 5.90 7.03 1.12
CA PHE A 140 6.32 6.62 2.45
C PHE A 140 7.04 5.27 2.44
N MET A 141 7.76 5.00 3.51
CA MET A 141 8.42 3.71 3.72
C MET A 141 7.54 2.78 4.56
N MET A 142 7.42 1.52 4.15
CA MET A 142 6.76 0.44 4.88
C MET A 142 7.69 -0.77 4.90
N ASP A 143 8.23 -1.11 6.08
CA ASP A 143 9.18 -2.22 6.29
C ASP A 143 10.25 -2.35 5.19
N LYS A 144 11.00 -1.25 4.98
CA LYS A 144 12.07 -1.10 3.97
C LYS A 144 11.60 -1.04 2.51
N GLN A 145 10.29 -1.00 2.27
CA GLN A 145 9.73 -0.81 0.94
C GLN A 145 9.27 0.63 0.74
N LEU A 146 9.57 1.20 -0.42
CA LEU A 146 9.03 2.49 -0.82
C LEU A 146 7.64 2.29 -1.44
N VAL A 147 6.63 2.88 -0.83
CA VAL A 147 5.25 2.86 -1.31
C VAL A 147 4.91 4.21 -1.92
N LEU A 148 4.31 4.18 -3.11
CA LEU A 148 3.97 5.37 -3.91
C LEU A 148 2.49 5.34 -4.29
N GLY A 149 1.72 6.30 -3.79
CA GLY A 149 0.38 6.59 -4.27
C GLY A 149 0.40 7.71 -5.30
N ALA A 150 0.00 7.41 -6.53
CA ALA A 150 -0.06 8.38 -7.62
C ALA A 150 -1.51 8.71 -8.00
N THR A 151 -1.79 10.01 -8.18
CA THR A 151 -3.04 10.48 -8.81
C THR A 151 -2.76 10.77 -10.28
N TYR A 152 -3.61 10.24 -11.16
CA TYR A 152 -3.45 10.35 -12.61
C TYR A 152 -4.79 10.22 -13.33
N TYR A 153 -4.87 10.74 -14.56
CA TYR A 153 -6.02 10.52 -15.43
C TYR A 153 -5.97 9.10 -16.01
N THR A 154 -7.10 8.41 -15.99
CA THR A 154 -7.23 7.06 -16.54
C THR A 154 -8.57 6.89 -17.26
N SER A 155 -8.53 6.24 -18.42
CA SER A 155 -9.69 5.64 -19.10
C SER A 155 -9.53 4.12 -19.28
N LYS A 156 -8.35 3.59 -18.91
CA LYS A 156 -7.93 2.19 -18.91
C LYS A 156 -6.77 2.02 -17.93
N LEU A 157 -6.43 0.79 -17.59
CA LEU A 157 -5.37 0.52 -16.62
C LEU A 157 -4.00 0.99 -17.13
N HIS A 158 -3.28 1.73 -16.28
CA HIS A 158 -1.92 2.20 -16.53
C HIS A 158 -0.95 1.38 -15.67
N TYR A 159 0.31 1.34 -16.06
CA TYR A 159 1.36 0.73 -15.24
C TYR A 159 2.40 1.79 -14.84
N PHE A 160 2.99 1.55 -13.67
CA PHE A 160 4.00 2.40 -13.06
C PHE A 160 5.25 1.58 -12.82
N THR A 161 6.39 2.16 -13.20
CA THR A 161 7.69 1.52 -13.00
C THR A 161 8.60 2.49 -12.28
N LEU A 162 9.23 2.02 -11.22
CA LEU A 162 10.33 2.74 -10.59
C LEU A 162 11.63 2.37 -11.31
N VAL A 163 12.40 3.36 -11.73
CA VAL A 163 13.64 3.16 -12.49
C VAL A 163 14.81 3.77 -11.73
N TYR A 164 15.90 3.01 -11.62
CA TYR A 164 17.17 3.46 -11.09
C TYR A 164 18.24 3.41 -12.18
N TYR A 165 18.94 4.52 -12.42
CA TYR A 165 20.04 4.59 -13.38
C TYR A 165 21.38 4.53 -12.62
N PRO A 166 22.08 3.38 -12.62
CA PRO A 166 23.31 3.21 -11.86
C PRO A 166 24.44 4.12 -12.34
N GLU A 167 24.48 4.45 -13.65
CA GLU A 167 25.48 5.38 -14.22
C GLU A 167 25.38 6.81 -13.68
N GLU A 168 24.21 7.19 -13.16
CA GLU A 168 23.97 8.52 -12.57
C GLU A 168 24.40 8.57 -11.10
N THR A 169 24.80 7.44 -10.52
CA THR A 169 25.26 7.35 -9.13
C THR A 169 26.77 7.39 -9.07
N THR A 170 27.31 8.39 -8.39
CA THR A 170 28.74 8.45 -8.09
C THR A 170 29.08 7.63 -6.84
N ALA A 171 30.31 7.12 -6.74
CA ALA A 171 30.75 6.31 -5.60
C ALA A 171 30.69 7.04 -4.24
N THR A 172 30.57 8.38 -4.26
CA THR A 172 30.47 9.23 -3.07
C THR A 172 29.05 9.71 -2.79
N SER A 173 28.06 9.29 -3.59
CA SER A 173 26.66 9.72 -3.40
C SER A 173 26.08 9.07 -2.13
N SER A 174 25.52 9.90 -1.26
CA SER A 174 24.64 9.46 -0.16
C SER A 174 23.17 9.40 -0.56
N GLU A 175 22.86 9.78 -1.80
CA GLU A 175 21.49 9.88 -2.32
C GLU A 175 21.21 8.76 -3.34
N LEU A 176 20.00 8.20 -3.25
CA LEU A 176 19.46 7.25 -4.22
C LEU A 176 18.40 7.95 -5.09
N ASN A 177 18.71 8.17 -6.37
CA ASN A 177 17.81 8.81 -7.32
C ASN A 177 16.93 7.77 -8.01
N LEU A 178 15.62 7.88 -7.80
CA LEU A 178 14.61 6.99 -8.38
C LEU A 178 13.66 7.78 -9.27
N TYR A 179 13.36 7.24 -10.45
CA TYR A 179 12.51 7.87 -11.44
C TYR A 179 11.23 7.07 -11.58
N LEU A 180 10.09 7.67 -11.25
CA LEU A 180 8.79 7.05 -11.48
C LEU A 180 8.37 7.28 -12.94
N ARG A 181 8.16 6.19 -13.67
CA ARG A 181 7.69 6.17 -15.06
C ARG A 181 6.22 5.79 -15.09
N HIS A 182 5.43 6.57 -15.84
CA HIS A 182 4.00 6.35 -15.99
C HIS A 182 3.66 6.04 -17.43
N ASN A 183 3.07 4.87 -17.67
CA ASN A 183 2.76 4.43 -19.02
C ASN A 183 1.26 4.16 -19.20
N SER A 184 0.66 4.91 -20.12
CA SER A 184 -0.77 4.87 -20.49
C SER A 184 -1.06 3.98 -21.69
N LYS A 185 -0.09 3.22 -22.23
CA LYS A 185 -0.36 2.35 -23.39
C LYS A 185 -1.29 1.17 -23.05
N GLY A 186 -1.69 1.03 -21.80
CA GLY A 186 -2.55 -0.05 -21.35
C GLY A 186 -1.68 -1.25 -20.99
N ASP A 187 -1.96 -1.85 -19.85
CA ASP A 187 -1.35 -3.12 -19.51
C ASP A 187 -2.11 -4.25 -20.22
N THR A 188 -1.41 -5.04 -21.05
CA THR A 188 -1.96 -6.28 -21.62
C THR A 188 -1.82 -7.46 -20.65
N SER A 189 -1.11 -7.24 -19.55
CA SER A 189 -0.67 -8.22 -18.56
C SER A 189 -0.95 -7.76 -17.12
N ARG A 190 -2.23 -7.80 -16.74
CA ARG A 190 -2.71 -7.87 -15.35
C ARG A 190 -2.79 -6.54 -14.57
N MET A 191 -3.94 -5.91 -14.67
CA MET A 191 -4.69 -5.44 -13.50
C MET A 191 -6.19 -5.56 -13.84
N LEU A 192 -7.06 -5.72 -12.86
CA LEU A 192 -8.51 -5.62 -13.03
C LEU A 192 -8.96 -4.84 -11.82
N LEU A 193 -8.93 -3.51 -11.94
CA LEU A 193 -9.51 -2.64 -10.92
C LEU A 193 -11.02 -2.66 -11.15
N HIS A 194 -11.71 -3.63 -10.56
CA HIS A 194 -13.17 -3.58 -10.46
C HIS A 194 -13.53 -2.51 -9.43
N MET A 195 -13.81 -1.29 -9.91
CA MET A 195 -14.57 -0.32 -9.14
C MET A 195 -16.04 -0.52 -9.50
N THR A 196 -16.76 -1.32 -8.71
CA THR A 196 -18.23 -1.23 -8.70
C THR A 196 -18.60 0.01 -7.87
N MET A 197 -19.24 0.99 -8.54
CA MET A 197 -19.96 2.08 -7.88
C MET A 197 -21.21 1.56 -7.18
#